data_AF-A0A2V9VCC8-F1
#
_entry.id   AF-A0A2V9VCC8-F1
#
_cell.length_a   1.000
_cell.length_b   1.000
_cell.length_c   1.000
_cell.angle_alpha   90.00
_cell.angle_beta   90.00
_cell.angle_gamma   90.00
#
_symmetry.space_group_name_H-M   'P 1'
#
loop_
_entity.id
_entity.type
_entity.pdbx_description
1 polymer ?
#
loop_
_entity_poly.entity_id
_entity_poly.type
_entity_poly.pdbx_seq_one_letter_code
_entity_poly.pdbx_strand_id
1 'polypeptide(L)'
;MVPALQLLDNPSRLVIDLPGTITAVPRKRIPVQALQISTIRIDQYQNDPPITRVVVDLLAPRSYTWDAKGNRLMVRLQAVEDAKSSQPQSVASFSLGGRPAVVPVSPGSSGAVVLAGSRLAGGSSVTAGADTAVLSLSRGGEIRVCPGTTVSVTSSESGRDFMLGMSTGALETHFSLNASANSVLTPDFRILLPGPGEFHYAVRADSYGNTCVRGLPGNTASAIVAELMGDRTYQVKPTDQLLFYSGRVDKVQRGV
;
A
#
# COMPACT_ATOMS: atom_id res chain seq x y z
N MET A 1 5.76 9.91 -17.80
CA MET A 1 6.09 8.54 -18.26
C MET A 1 6.23 7.67 -17.02
N VAL A 2 5.43 6.62 -16.88
CA VAL A 2 5.46 5.74 -15.70
C VAL A 2 6.23 4.47 -16.08
N PRO A 3 7.33 4.13 -15.38
CA PRO A 3 8.03 2.88 -15.62
C PRO A 3 7.23 1.70 -15.04
N ALA A 4 7.29 0.55 -15.68
CA ALA A 4 6.75 -0.69 -15.12
C ALA A 4 7.88 -1.48 -14.46
N LEU A 5 7.72 -1.84 -13.18
CA LEU A 5 8.74 -2.58 -12.43
C LEU A 5 8.20 -3.95 -12.01
N GLN A 6 9.02 -4.99 -12.16
CA GLN A 6 8.65 -6.37 -11.84
C GLN A 6 9.84 -7.13 -11.26
N LEU A 7 9.63 -7.78 -10.12
CA LEU A 7 10.54 -8.81 -9.63
C LEU A 7 10.26 -10.13 -10.35
N LEU A 8 11.31 -10.80 -10.81
CA LEU A 8 11.25 -12.15 -11.31
C LEU A 8 12.18 -13.02 -10.46
N ASP A 9 11.69 -14.18 -10.08
CA ASP A 9 12.48 -15.19 -9.39
C ASP A 9 13.05 -16.19 -10.39
N ASN A 10 14.13 -16.89 -10.00
CA ASN A 10 14.79 -17.94 -10.78
C ASN A 10 15.30 -17.50 -12.19
N PRO A 11 16.41 -16.75 -12.29
CA PRO A 11 17.19 -16.11 -11.21
C PRO A 11 16.58 -14.79 -10.75
N SER A 12 16.82 -14.39 -9.49
CA SER A 12 16.32 -13.13 -8.91
C SER A 12 16.75 -11.93 -9.74
N ARG A 13 15.79 -11.20 -10.29
CA ARG A 13 16.04 -10.01 -11.12
C ARG A 13 14.93 -8.99 -10.98
N LEU A 14 15.30 -7.72 -10.91
CA LEU A 14 14.36 -6.61 -11.00
C LEU A 14 14.36 -6.09 -12.44
N VAL A 15 13.21 -6.20 -13.10
CA VAL A 15 12.95 -5.70 -14.45
C VAL A 15 12.29 -4.33 -14.35
N ILE A 16 12.79 -3.38 -15.12
CA ILE A 16 12.30 -2.00 -15.18
C ILE A 16 12.10 -1.64 -16.65
N ASP A 17 10.84 -1.50 -17.06
CA ASP A 17 10.46 -1.14 -18.41
C ASP A 17 10.16 0.35 -18.51
N LEU A 18 10.85 0.99 -19.45
CA LEU A 18 10.78 2.42 -19.72
C LEU A 18 10.05 2.64 -21.07
N PRO A 19 8.72 2.81 -21.08
CA PRO A 19 7.94 3.05 -22.31
C PRO A 19 8.20 4.41 -22.96
N GLY A 20 8.34 4.46 -24.27
CA GLY A 20 8.65 5.68 -25.02
C GLY A 20 10.14 6.05 -25.03
N THR A 21 11.05 5.11 -24.73
CA THR A 21 12.49 5.39 -24.68
C THR A 21 13.29 4.49 -25.61
N ILE A 22 14.33 5.09 -26.20
CA ILE A 22 15.32 4.41 -27.02
C ILE A 22 16.64 4.26 -26.27
N THR A 23 17.29 3.11 -26.43
CA THR A 23 18.55 2.79 -25.77
C THR A 23 19.70 3.59 -26.41
N ALA A 24 20.18 4.62 -25.72
CA ALA A 24 21.29 5.47 -26.17
C ALA A 24 22.49 5.44 -25.20
N VAL A 25 22.70 4.33 -24.49
CA VAL A 25 23.79 4.17 -23.52
C VAL A 25 25.04 3.55 -24.16
N PRO A 26 26.26 4.01 -23.82
CA PRO A 26 27.51 3.48 -24.39
C PRO A 26 27.85 2.07 -23.88
N ARG A 27 27.34 1.68 -22.69
CA ARG A 27 27.52 0.34 -22.12
C ARG A 27 26.17 -0.24 -21.72
N LYS A 28 25.79 -1.32 -22.38
CA LYS A 28 24.55 -2.06 -22.11
C LYS A 28 24.66 -3.02 -20.93
N ARG A 29 25.88 -3.38 -20.52
CA ARG A 29 26.14 -4.28 -19.39
C ARG A 29 27.10 -3.63 -18.41
N ILE A 30 26.66 -3.45 -17.17
CA ILE A 30 27.41 -2.78 -16.11
C ILE A 30 27.58 -3.80 -14.97
N PRO A 31 28.79 -4.32 -14.72
CA PRO A 31 29.04 -5.14 -13.54
C PRO A 31 29.03 -4.25 -12.29
N VAL A 32 28.31 -4.67 -11.25
CA VAL A 32 28.19 -3.89 -10.00
C VAL A 32 28.89 -4.60 -8.85
N GLN A 33 28.80 -5.95 -8.77
CA GLN A 33 29.50 -6.83 -7.81
C GLN A 33 29.53 -6.31 -6.35
N ALA A 34 28.55 -5.51 -5.98
CA ALA A 34 28.44 -4.83 -4.70
C ALA A 34 26.96 -4.65 -4.38
N LEU A 35 26.63 -4.50 -3.08
CA LEU A 35 25.25 -4.34 -2.61
C LEU A 35 24.30 -5.46 -3.09
N GLN A 36 24.87 -6.65 -3.31
CA GLN A 36 24.16 -7.86 -3.77
C GLN A 36 23.52 -7.75 -5.17
N ILE A 37 24.00 -6.80 -5.97
CA ILE A 37 23.69 -6.68 -7.40
C ILE A 37 24.85 -7.33 -8.18
N SER A 38 24.53 -8.28 -9.04
CA SER A 38 25.51 -8.92 -9.94
C SER A 38 25.82 -8.01 -11.12
N THR A 39 24.82 -7.71 -11.93
CA THR A 39 24.95 -7.02 -13.22
C THR A 39 23.71 -6.18 -13.49
N ILE A 40 23.88 -5.00 -14.09
CA ILE A 40 22.79 -4.23 -14.70
C ILE A 40 22.89 -4.39 -16.21
N ARG A 41 21.77 -4.77 -16.84
CA ARG A 41 21.61 -4.92 -18.29
C ARG A 41 20.62 -3.89 -18.80
N ILE A 42 20.91 -3.28 -19.93
CA ILE A 42 20.08 -2.24 -20.55
C ILE A 42 19.95 -2.61 -22.03
N ASP A 43 18.74 -2.95 -22.45
CA ASP A 43 18.45 -3.36 -23.82
C ASP A 43 17.18 -2.69 -24.35
N GLN A 44 17.12 -2.56 -25.67
CA GLN A 44 15.89 -2.18 -26.36
C GLN A 44 14.98 -3.41 -26.39
N TYR A 45 13.94 -3.42 -25.54
CA TYR A 45 13.03 -4.56 -25.43
C TYR A 45 12.00 -4.59 -26.56
N GLN A 46 11.48 -3.44 -26.94
CA GLN A 46 10.54 -3.26 -28.05
C GLN A 46 10.92 -2.02 -28.86
N ASN A 47 10.77 -2.04 -30.18
CA ASN A 47 11.09 -0.91 -31.06
C ASN A 47 9.86 -0.05 -31.38
N ASP A 48 8.66 -0.64 -31.45
CA ASP A 48 7.41 0.07 -31.75
C ASP A 48 6.23 -0.53 -30.97
N PRO A 49 5.63 0.19 -30.00
CA PRO A 49 6.15 1.44 -29.43
C PRO A 49 7.49 1.19 -28.71
N PRO A 50 8.43 2.15 -28.69
CA PRO A 50 9.77 1.89 -28.18
C PRO A 50 9.77 1.69 -26.65
N ILE A 51 10.33 0.58 -26.17
CA ILE A 51 10.50 0.30 -24.73
C ILE A 51 11.96 -0.08 -24.49
N THR A 52 12.63 0.66 -23.60
CA THR A 52 13.94 0.26 -23.07
C THR A 52 13.75 -0.50 -21.77
N ARG A 53 14.36 -1.69 -21.65
CA ARG A 53 14.30 -2.53 -20.46
C ARG A 53 15.63 -2.50 -19.74
N VAL A 54 15.59 -2.15 -18.46
CA VAL A 54 16.71 -2.27 -17.53
C VAL A 54 16.47 -3.49 -16.65
N VAL A 55 17.41 -4.42 -16.64
CA VAL A 55 17.36 -5.61 -15.78
C VAL A 55 18.49 -5.55 -14.78
N VAL A 56 18.15 -5.54 -13.50
CA VAL A 56 19.10 -5.62 -12.39
C VAL A 56 19.15 -7.08 -11.93
N ASP A 57 20.24 -7.78 -12.25
CA ASP A 57 20.47 -9.14 -11.82
C ASP A 57 20.90 -9.14 -10.34
N LEU A 58 20.13 -9.81 -9.49
CA LEU A 58 20.33 -9.83 -8.04
C LEU A 58 20.97 -11.16 -7.61
N LEU A 59 21.82 -11.10 -6.59
CA LEU A 59 22.45 -12.29 -6.00
C LEU A 59 21.53 -13.01 -5.00
N ALA A 60 20.46 -12.36 -4.56
CA ALA A 60 19.42 -12.91 -3.69
C ALA A 60 18.08 -12.20 -3.93
N PRO A 61 16.93 -12.79 -3.56
CA PRO A 61 15.65 -12.09 -3.53
C PRO A 61 15.73 -10.81 -2.69
N ARG A 62 15.10 -9.73 -3.18
CA ARG A 62 15.08 -8.40 -2.55
C ARG A 62 13.72 -7.75 -2.74
N SER A 63 13.26 -7.01 -1.75
CA SER A 63 12.17 -6.05 -1.95
C SER A 63 12.74 -4.76 -2.55
N TYR A 64 11.91 -3.97 -3.24
CA TYR A 64 12.33 -2.69 -3.81
C TYR A 64 11.29 -1.59 -3.58
N THR A 65 11.77 -0.35 -3.49
CA THR A 65 10.95 0.86 -3.66
C THR A 65 11.54 1.69 -4.79
N TRP A 66 10.73 2.53 -5.42
CA TRP A 66 11.21 3.41 -6.48
C TRP A 66 10.56 4.80 -6.40
N ASP A 67 11.29 5.80 -6.84
CA ASP A 67 10.79 7.16 -7.05
C ASP A 67 11.27 7.69 -8.39
N ALA A 68 10.44 8.49 -9.05
CA ALA A 68 10.81 9.19 -10.27
C ALA A 68 10.74 10.70 -10.03
N LYS A 69 11.81 11.42 -10.36
CA LYS A 69 11.87 12.88 -10.29
C LYS A 69 12.51 13.43 -11.56
N GLY A 70 11.72 14.14 -12.37
CA GLY A 70 12.18 14.67 -13.65
C GLY A 70 12.65 13.55 -14.58
N ASN A 71 13.93 13.55 -14.93
CA ASN A 71 14.58 12.53 -15.77
C ASN A 71 15.34 11.45 -14.98
N ARG A 72 15.15 11.36 -13.65
CA ARG A 72 15.79 10.36 -12.80
C ARG A 72 14.77 9.38 -12.24
N LEU A 73 15.10 8.10 -12.35
CA LEU A 73 14.43 6.99 -11.67
C LEU A 73 15.39 6.47 -10.61
N MET A 74 15.01 6.57 -9.34
CA MET A 74 15.78 6.04 -8.22
C MET A 74 15.10 4.79 -7.70
N VAL A 75 15.84 3.69 -7.64
CA VAL A 75 15.37 2.39 -7.15
C VAL A 75 16.19 2.02 -5.92
N ARG A 76 15.51 1.69 -4.82
CA ARG A 76 16.14 1.25 -3.57
C ARG A 76 15.81 -0.22 -3.35
N LEU A 77 16.84 -1.04 -3.25
CA LEU A 77 16.73 -2.47 -2.92
C LEU A 77 16.88 -2.67 -1.41
N GLN A 78 16.06 -3.56 -0.84
CA GLN A 78 16.05 -3.88 0.58
C GLN A 78 16.13 -5.40 0.78
N ALA A 79 16.73 -5.83 1.89
CA ALA A 79 16.77 -7.24 2.25
C ALA A 79 15.35 -7.78 2.47
N VAL A 80 15.04 -8.93 1.88
CA VAL A 80 13.92 -9.73 2.38
C VAL A 80 14.46 -10.41 3.63
N GLU A 81 13.88 -10.15 4.80
CA GLU A 81 14.24 -10.91 6.00
C GLU A 81 13.77 -12.35 5.81
N ASP A 82 14.72 -13.29 5.76
CA ASP A 82 14.47 -14.71 5.60
C ASP A 82 13.70 -15.28 6.79
N ALA A 83 12.47 -15.73 6.54
CA ALA A 83 11.80 -16.69 7.38
C ALA A 83 12.63 -17.98 7.45
N LYS A 84 13.35 -18.18 8.57
CA LYS A 84 14.10 -19.42 8.81
C LYS A 84 13.17 -20.63 8.90
N SER A 85 13.44 -21.56 7.98
CA SER A 85 13.09 -22.98 7.93
C SER A 85 13.12 -23.74 9.27
N SER A 86 12.10 -24.57 9.55
CA SER A 86 12.25 -26.00 9.91
C SER A 86 10.93 -26.79 9.71
N GLN A 87 10.96 -27.81 8.85
CA GLN A 87 10.00 -28.93 8.69
C GLN A 87 10.20 -29.94 9.88
N PRO A 88 9.36 -30.99 10.16
CA PRO A 88 8.35 -31.61 9.28
C PRO A 88 7.01 -32.12 9.88
N GLN A 89 6.12 -32.42 8.94
CA GLN A 89 5.00 -33.39 8.91
C GLN A 89 4.44 -34.01 10.20
N SER A 90 3.13 -33.82 10.36
CA SER A 90 2.09 -34.85 10.56
C SER A 90 2.33 -35.96 11.60
N VAL A 91 1.58 -35.87 12.70
CA VAL A 91 0.68 -36.98 13.08
C VAL A 91 -0.72 -36.44 13.30
N ALA A 92 -1.68 -37.17 12.75
CA ALA A 92 -3.10 -36.88 12.72
C ALA A 92 -3.73 -36.79 14.12
N SER A 93 -4.71 -35.90 14.23
CA SER A 93 -5.88 -36.12 15.09
C SER A 93 -7.10 -35.58 14.35
N PHE A 94 -7.89 -36.49 13.80
CA PHE A 94 -9.27 -36.21 13.44
C PHE A 94 -10.04 -35.81 14.71
N SER A 95 -10.72 -34.67 14.69
CA SER A 95 -12.02 -34.55 15.35
C SER A 95 -12.96 -33.72 14.48
N LEU A 96 -14.15 -34.29 14.27
CA LEU A 96 -15.27 -33.65 13.60
C LEU A 96 -15.80 -32.49 14.44
N GLY A 97 -16.22 -31.43 13.76
CA GLY A 97 -17.37 -30.62 14.16
C GLY A 97 -17.07 -29.45 15.11
N GLY A 98 -17.10 -28.24 14.57
CA GLY A 98 -17.20 -27.01 15.35
C GLY A 98 -17.17 -25.78 14.45
N ARG A 99 -18.27 -25.03 14.44
CA ARG A 99 -18.46 -23.73 13.74
C ARG A 99 -17.27 -22.78 13.98
N PRO A 100 -16.98 -21.82 13.07
CA PRO A 100 -15.89 -20.86 13.28
C PRO A 100 -16.08 -20.13 14.61
N ALA A 101 -15.18 -20.41 15.55
CA ALA A 101 -15.17 -19.81 16.86
C ALA A 101 -14.62 -18.39 16.74
N VAL A 102 -15.49 -17.42 16.99
CA VAL A 102 -15.14 -16.05 17.31
C VAL A 102 -14.27 -16.09 18.57
N VAL A 103 -13.00 -15.70 18.45
CA VAL A 103 -12.11 -15.55 19.62
C VAL A 103 -12.47 -14.22 20.30
N PRO A 104 -12.67 -14.19 21.63
CA PRO A 104 -13.06 -12.97 22.32
C PRO A 104 -11.87 -12.02 22.40
N VAL A 105 -12.03 -10.81 21.88
CA VAL A 105 -11.06 -9.72 22.05
C VAL A 105 -11.43 -8.98 23.33
N SER A 106 -10.59 -9.08 24.36
CA SER A 106 -10.73 -8.27 25.58
C SER A 106 -10.69 -6.77 25.25
N PRO A 107 -11.52 -5.93 25.90
CA PRO A 107 -11.56 -4.51 25.60
C PRO A 107 -10.29 -3.84 26.12
N GLY A 108 -9.39 -3.51 25.21
CA GLY A 108 -8.20 -2.71 25.45
C GLY A 108 -8.05 -1.70 24.32
N SER A 109 -7.85 -0.44 24.66
CA SER A 109 -7.79 0.72 23.76
C SER A 109 -6.54 0.76 22.86
N SER A 110 -6.23 -0.35 22.20
CA SER A 110 -5.11 -0.50 21.28
C SER A 110 -5.62 -0.48 19.83
N GLY A 111 -4.96 0.30 19.00
CA GLY A 111 -5.05 0.38 17.54
C GLY A 111 -3.96 -0.45 16.86
N ALA A 112 -3.62 -1.58 17.48
CA ALA A 112 -2.87 -2.62 16.81
C ALA A 112 -3.74 -3.19 15.68
N VAL A 113 -3.12 -3.40 14.53
CA VAL A 113 -3.76 -3.99 13.36
C VAL A 113 -3.32 -5.44 13.26
N VAL A 114 -4.20 -6.33 12.85
CA VAL A 114 -3.97 -7.78 12.82
C VAL A 114 -4.30 -8.29 11.43
N LEU A 115 -3.42 -9.10 10.86
CA LEU A 115 -3.67 -9.82 9.61
C LEU A 115 -3.48 -11.32 9.88
N ALA A 116 -4.49 -12.14 9.58
CA ALA A 116 -4.45 -13.59 9.78
C ALA A 116 -4.00 -14.04 11.19
N GLY A 117 -4.37 -13.27 12.24
CA GLY A 117 -4.02 -13.56 13.63
C GLY A 117 -2.68 -13.00 14.12
N SER A 118 -1.83 -12.47 13.22
CA SER A 118 -0.57 -11.83 13.58
C SER A 118 -0.75 -10.33 13.77
N ARG A 119 -0.28 -9.79 14.92
CA ARG A 119 -0.24 -8.35 15.17
C ARG A 119 0.79 -7.70 14.25
N LEU A 120 0.36 -6.73 13.47
CA LEU A 120 1.21 -5.87 12.66
C LEU A 120 1.91 -4.86 13.57
N ALA A 121 3.24 -4.84 13.49
CA ALA A 121 4.04 -3.79 14.13
C ALA A 121 3.90 -2.47 13.36
N GLY A 122 4.13 -1.34 14.03
CA GLY A 122 4.24 -0.05 13.35
C GLY A 122 5.35 -0.11 12.28
N GLY A 123 5.04 0.31 11.06
CA GLY A 123 5.92 0.20 9.89
C GLY A 123 5.66 -1.03 9.01
N SER A 124 4.70 -1.89 9.38
CA SER A 124 4.30 -3.04 8.54
C SER A 124 3.74 -2.57 7.19
N SER A 125 3.99 -3.32 6.13
CA SER A 125 3.34 -3.13 4.84
C SER A 125 2.50 -4.37 4.50
N VAL A 126 1.30 -4.13 3.99
CA VAL A 126 0.37 -5.18 3.58
C VAL A 126 0.05 -4.97 2.11
N THR A 127 0.31 -5.99 1.30
CA THR A 127 -0.02 -5.97 -0.13
C THR A 127 -1.14 -6.97 -0.40
N ALA A 128 -2.24 -6.49 -0.98
CA ALA A 128 -3.30 -7.34 -1.47
C ALA A 128 -2.92 -7.90 -2.85
N GLY A 129 -2.94 -9.22 -2.98
CA GLY A 129 -2.65 -9.93 -4.22
C GLY A 129 -3.84 -9.90 -5.18
N ALA A 130 -4.30 -11.08 -5.58
CA ALA A 130 -5.51 -11.23 -6.41
C ALA A 130 -6.80 -10.95 -5.63
N ASP A 131 -6.80 -11.25 -4.32
CA ASP A 131 -7.94 -11.09 -3.43
C ASP A 131 -7.75 -9.91 -2.46
N THR A 132 -8.86 -9.41 -1.94
CA THR A 132 -8.89 -8.36 -0.91
C THR A 132 -8.21 -8.85 0.36
N ALA A 133 -7.21 -8.12 0.84
CA ALA A 133 -6.60 -8.38 2.15
C ALA A 133 -7.42 -7.71 3.26
N VAL A 134 -7.80 -8.46 4.29
CA VAL A 134 -8.59 -7.95 5.42
C VAL A 134 -7.72 -7.80 6.65
N LEU A 135 -7.57 -6.57 7.13
CA LEU A 135 -6.82 -6.24 8.34
C LEU A 135 -7.81 -5.95 9.47
N SER A 136 -7.84 -6.80 10.50
CA SER A 136 -8.70 -6.62 11.66
C SER A 136 -8.05 -5.70 12.69
N LEU A 137 -8.80 -4.78 13.28
CA LEU A 137 -8.29 -3.91 14.34
C LEU A 137 -8.50 -4.57 15.71
N SER A 138 -7.54 -4.43 16.63
CA SER A 138 -7.71 -4.95 18.00
C SER A 138 -8.86 -4.29 18.77
N ARG A 139 -9.27 -3.07 18.37
CA ARG A 139 -10.44 -2.37 18.93
C ARG A 139 -11.78 -2.79 18.33
N GLY A 140 -11.77 -3.76 17.41
CA GLY A 140 -12.93 -4.08 16.57
C GLY A 140 -12.96 -3.23 15.28
N GLY A 141 -13.64 -3.77 14.29
CA GLY A 141 -13.62 -3.24 12.92
C GLY A 141 -12.48 -3.81 12.08
N GLU A 142 -12.49 -3.46 10.81
CA GLU A 142 -11.57 -3.95 9.80
C GLU A 142 -11.22 -2.88 8.76
N ILE A 143 -10.09 -3.08 8.10
CA ILE A 143 -9.67 -2.35 6.92
C ILE A 143 -9.54 -3.38 5.80
N ARG A 144 -10.17 -3.12 4.67
CA ARG A 144 -10.12 -3.97 3.49
C ARG A 144 -9.22 -3.31 2.45
N VAL A 145 -8.14 -3.98 2.08
CA VAL A 145 -7.20 -3.49 1.06
C VAL A 145 -7.54 -4.18 -0.25
N CYS A 146 -7.92 -3.41 -1.26
CA CYS A 146 -8.36 -3.94 -2.55
C CYS A 146 -7.20 -4.59 -3.33
N PRO A 147 -7.47 -5.58 -4.20
CA PRO A 147 -6.46 -6.24 -5.02
C PRO A 147 -5.51 -5.26 -5.72
N GLY A 148 -4.21 -5.59 -5.74
CA GLY A 148 -3.17 -4.74 -6.34
C GLY A 148 -2.83 -3.48 -5.55
N THR A 149 -3.32 -3.35 -4.30
CA THR A 149 -3.01 -2.21 -3.42
C THR A 149 -2.02 -2.63 -2.34
N THR A 150 -1.01 -1.80 -2.12
CA THR A 150 -0.10 -1.91 -0.98
C THR A 150 -0.38 -0.78 0.01
N VAL A 151 -0.58 -1.13 1.27
CA VAL A 151 -0.81 -0.19 2.36
C VAL A 151 0.26 -0.36 3.43
N SER A 152 0.96 0.71 3.77
CA SER A 152 1.79 0.78 4.97
C SER A 152 0.93 1.14 6.19
N VAL A 153 1.24 0.55 7.33
CA VAL A 153 0.53 0.76 8.59
C VAL A 153 1.52 1.26 9.62
N THR A 154 1.26 2.43 10.19
CA THR A 154 2.03 3.00 11.29
C THR A 154 1.11 3.22 12.47
N SER A 155 1.33 2.52 13.56
CA SER A 155 0.60 2.72 14.81
C SER A 155 1.34 3.74 15.69
N SER A 156 0.59 4.57 16.42
CA SER A 156 1.10 5.46 17.46
C SER A 156 1.72 4.64 18.60
N GLU A 157 2.70 5.21 19.31
CA GLU A 157 3.30 4.62 20.52
C GLU A 157 2.26 4.36 21.62
N SER A 158 1.24 5.23 21.70
CA SER A 158 0.09 5.04 22.59
C SER A 158 -0.81 3.87 22.19
N GLY A 159 -0.60 3.32 20.98
CA GLY A 159 -1.45 2.35 20.32
C GLY A 159 -2.77 2.93 19.83
N ARG A 160 -3.27 4.07 20.32
CA ARG A 160 -4.67 4.50 20.11
C ARG A 160 -5.01 4.94 18.69
N ASP A 161 -4.00 5.43 17.98
CA ASP A 161 -4.14 5.97 16.63
C ASP A 161 -3.28 5.17 15.68
N PHE A 162 -3.71 5.07 14.43
CA PHE A 162 -2.90 4.54 13.35
C PHE A 162 -2.99 5.43 12.12
N MET A 163 -1.98 5.30 11.28
CA MET A 163 -1.87 5.91 9.99
C MET A 163 -1.72 4.81 8.94
N LEU A 164 -2.53 4.89 7.90
CA LEU A 164 -2.43 4.05 6.72
C LEU A 164 -1.81 4.88 5.61
N GLY A 165 -0.83 4.35 4.89
CA GLY A 165 -0.24 5.01 3.73
C GLY A 165 -0.39 4.16 2.49
N MET A 166 -0.80 4.77 1.38
CA MET A 166 -0.79 4.13 0.07
C MET A 166 -0.27 5.10 -0.99
N SER A 167 0.32 4.57 -2.05
CA SER A 167 0.66 5.39 -3.23
C SER A 167 -0.46 5.35 -4.27
N THR A 168 -0.90 4.15 -4.65
CA THR A 168 -1.98 3.93 -5.61
C THR A 168 -2.79 2.71 -5.19
N GLY A 169 -4.05 2.67 -5.59
CA GLY A 169 -4.95 1.57 -5.28
C GLY A 169 -6.13 2.04 -4.44
N ALA A 170 -6.77 1.12 -3.73
CA ALA A 170 -7.96 1.40 -2.95
C ALA A 170 -7.98 0.63 -1.62
N LEU A 171 -8.57 1.26 -0.61
CA LEU A 171 -8.93 0.61 0.63
C LEU A 171 -10.32 1.03 1.07
N GLU A 172 -10.95 0.18 1.88
CA GLU A 172 -12.17 0.48 2.61
C GLU A 172 -11.91 0.39 4.11
N THR A 173 -12.43 1.35 4.86
CA THR A 173 -12.41 1.33 6.32
C THR A 173 -13.76 0.88 6.84
N HIS A 174 -13.77 0.08 7.89
CA HIS A 174 -14.98 -0.30 8.61
C HIS A 174 -14.70 -0.39 10.11
N PHE A 175 -14.67 0.74 10.80
CA PHE A 175 -14.41 0.77 12.23
C PHE A 175 -15.07 1.96 12.91
N SER A 176 -15.17 1.89 14.23
CA SER A 176 -15.61 2.99 15.07
C SER A 176 -14.43 3.65 15.78
N LEU A 177 -14.54 4.97 16.00
CA LEU A 177 -13.62 5.72 16.84
C LEU A 177 -14.37 6.40 17.97
N ASN A 178 -13.71 6.47 19.13
CA ASN A 178 -14.15 7.28 20.27
C ASN A 178 -13.36 8.60 20.24
N ALA A 179 -12.64 8.95 21.30
CA ALA A 179 -11.77 10.13 21.33
C ALA A 179 -10.38 9.86 20.70
N SER A 180 -10.35 9.34 19.47
CA SER A 180 -9.12 9.01 18.73
C SER A 180 -9.24 9.47 17.28
N ALA A 181 -8.11 9.67 16.60
CA ALA A 181 -8.11 10.10 15.20
C ALA A 181 -7.12 9.27 14.39
N ASN A 182 -7.61 8.64 13.33
CA ASN A 182 -6.76 7.91 12.39
C ASN A 182 -6.57 8.71 11.11
N SER A 183 -5.55 8.36 10.33
CA SER A 183 -5.24 9.05 9.08
C SER A 183 -5.01 8.06 7.96
N VAL A 184 -5.49 8.38 6.76
CA VAL A 184 -5.10 7.73 5.51
C VAL A 184 -4.25 8.73 4.71
N LEU A 185 -3.05 8.33 4.32
CA LEU A 185 -2.15 9.08 3.47
C LEU A 185 -2.21 8.52 2.05
N THR A 186 -2.42 9.44 1.12
CA THR A 186 -2.22 9.24 -0.32
C THR A 186 -1.05 10.14 -0.75
N PRO A 187 -0.54 10.04 -2.00
CA PRO A 187 0.58 10.88 -2.44
C PRO A 187 0.36 12.38 -2.26
N ASP A 188 -0.88 12.84 -2.41
CA ASP A 188 -1.22 14.26 -2.42
C ASP A 188 -2.04 14.72 -1.22
N PHE A 189 -2.75 13.79 -0.57
CA PHE A 189 -3.67 14.14 0.51
C PHE A 189 -3.43 13.34 1.78
N ARG A 190 -3.60 14.04 2.90
CA ARG A 190 -3.87 13.45 4.21
C ARG A 190 -5.36 13.48 4.47
N ILE A 191 -5.96 12.32 4.67
CA ILE A 191 -7.37 12.14 5.00
C ILE A 191 -7.46 11.81 6.49
N LEU A 192 -7.86 12.77 7.30
CA LEU A 192 -8.06 12.61 8.73
C LEU A 192 -9.47 12.08 9.00
N LEU A 193 -9.56 11.09 9.89
CA LEU A 193 -10.77 10.45 10.36
C LEU A 193 -10.93 10.75 11.87
N PRO A 194 -11.46 11.93 12.23
CA PRO A 194 -11.55 12.37 13.61
C PRO A 194 -12.78 11.77 14.31
N GLY A 195 -12.58 10.91 15.31
CA GLY A 195 -13.68 10.42 16.15
C GLY A 195 -14.31 11.53 17.02
N PRO A 196 -15.51 11.28 17.58
CA PRO A 196 -16.20 9.99 17.62
C PRO A 196 -17.09 9.70 16.41
N GLY A 197 -17.32 8.41 16.13
CA GLY A 197 -18.32 7.95 15.16
C GLY A 197 -17.94 6.66 14.42
N GLU A 198 -18.79 6.27 13.47
CA GLU A 198 -18.58 5.14 12.56
C GLU A 198 -17.91 5.63 11.27
N PHE A 199 -16.81 4.98 10.89
CA PHE A 199 -15.97 5.33 9.76
C PHE A 199 -16.01 4.23 8.70
N HIS A 200 -17.02 4.33 7.84
CA HIS A 200 -17.14 3.52 6.65
C HIS A 200 -16.78 4.35 5.41
N TYR A 201 -15.51 4.33 5.02
CA TYR A 201 -15.00 5.11 3.88
C TYR A 201 -14.32 4.21 2.88
N ALA A 202 -14.61 4.41 1.60
CA ALA A 202 -13.78 3.93 0.50
C ALA A 202 -12.85 5.06 0.04
N VAL A 203 -11.55 4.79 0.05
CA VAL A 203 -10.52 5.70 -0.42
C VAL A 203 -9.78 5.04 -1.57
N ARG A 204 -9.68 5.74 -2.70
CA ARG A 204 -8.89 5.29 -3.85
C ARG A 204 -7.98 6.42 -4.30
N ALA A 205 -6.73 6.11 -4.58
CA ALA A 205 -5.77 7.02 -5.21
C ALA A 205 -5.24 6.40 -6.51
N ASP A 206 -5.10 7.22 -7.55
CA ASP A 206 -4.44 6.83 -8.79
C ASP A 206 -3.07 7.51 -8.96
N SER A 207 -2.34 7.11 -10.00
CA SER A 207 -1.01 7.64 -10.31
C SER A 207 -1.02 9.06 -10.90
N TYR A 208 -2.20 9.62 -11.19
CA TYR A 208 -2.38 10.97 -11.71
C TYR A 208 -2.69 11.99 -10.61
N GLY A 209 -2.71 11.54 -9.35
CA GLY A 209 -3.06 12.35 -8.18
C GLY A 209 -4.57 12.54 -8.01
N ASN A 210 -5.39 11.72 -8.68
CA ASN A 210 -6.82 11.74 -8.41
C ASN A 210 -7.11 10.84 -7.21
N THR A 211 -7.82 11.41 -6.24
CA THR A 211 -8.20 10.72 -5.02
C THR A 211 -9.71 10.75 -4.87
N CYS A 212 -10.33 9.58 -4.85
CA CYS A 212 -11.73 9.42 -4.50
C CYS A 212 -11.86 9.15 -3.01
N VAL A 213 -12.74 9.90 -2.34
CA VAL A 213 -13.13 9.69 -0.95
C VAL A 213 -14.65 9.56 -0.92
N ARG A 214 -15.13 8.39 -0.53
CA ARG A 214 -16.56 8.06 -0.53
C ARG A 214 -16.99 7.53 0.82
N GLY A 215 -18.02 8.14 1.40
CA GLY A 215 -18.76 7.55 2.51
C GLY A 215 -19.58 6.35 2.05
N LEU A 216 -19.46 5.24 2.78
CA LEU A 216 -20.20 4.00 2.56
C LEU A 216 -21.43 3.93 3.49
N PRO A 217 -22.40 3.03 3.24
CA PRO A 217 -23.54 2.85 4.12
C PRO A 217 -23.13 2.60 5.58
N GLY A 218 -23.84 3.24 6.50
CA GLY A 218 -23.54 3.18 7.94
C GLY A 218 -22.52 4.21 8.42
N ASN A 219 -21.83 4.92 7.53
CA ASN A 219 -20.90 5.98 7.92
C ASN A 219 -21.64 7.14 8.60
N THR A 220 -21.18 7.55 9.78
CA THR A 220 -21.81 8.64 10.56
C THR A 220 -20.88 9.83 10.76
N ALA A 221 -19.57 9.64 10.60
CA ALA A 221 -18.58 10.67 10.85
C ALA A 221 -18.06 11.33 9.57
N SER A 222 -17.70 12.62 9.66
CA SER A 222 -17.05 13.35 8.58
C SER A 222 -15.55 13.01 8.49
N ALA A 223 -14.97 13.15 7.30
CA ALA A 223 -13.53 13.09 7.10
C ALA A 223 -12.99 14.47 6.69
N ILE A 224 -11.71 14.72 6.96
CA ILE A 224 -11.04 15.97 6.55
C ILE A 224 -9.91 15.61 5.58
N VAL A 225 -10.02 16.07 4.34
CA VAL A 225 -8.98 15.91 3.32
C VAL A 225 -8.12 17.15 3.31
N ALA A 226 -6.82 17.01 3.54
CA ALA A 226 -5.84 18.09 3.55
C ALA A 226 -4.78 17.85 2.48
N GLU A 227 -4.41 18.89 1.72
CA GLU A 227 -3.28 18.82 0.79
C GLU A 227 -1.97 18.61 1.58
N LEU A 228 -1.07 17.75 1.10
CA LEU A 228 0.22 17.52 1.76
C LEU A 228 1.25 18.62 1.47
N MET A 229 1.18 19.24 0.29
CA MET A 229 2.06 20.35 -0.12
C MET A 229 1.36 21.71 -0.06
N GLY A 230 0.12 21.77 0.43
CA GLY A 230 -0.68 22.97 0.56
C GLY A 230 -1.20 23.16 1.99
N ASP A 231 -1.94 24.24 2.20
CA ASP A 231 -2.60 24.59 3.48
C ASP A 231 -4.13 24.40 3.43
N ARG A 232 -4.64 23.95 2.28
CA ARG A 232 -6.07 23.81 2.03
C ARG A 232 -6.60 22.50 2.57
N THR A 233 -7.83 22.56 3.08
CA THR A 233 -8.57 21.41 3.58
C THR A 233 -9.99 21.39 3.04
N TYR A 234 -10.58 20.20 2.98
CA TYR A 234 -11.96 19.97 2.58
C TYR A 234 -12.62 18.99 3.55
N GLN A 235 -13.76 19.37 4.11
CA GLN A 235 -14.55 18.48 4.96
C GLN A 235 -15.51 17.66 4.10
N VAL A 236 -15.32 16.34 4.10
CA VAL A 236 -16.18 15.36 3.43
C VAL A 236 -17.32 15.00 4.38
N LYS A 237 -18.57 15.19 3.94
CA LYS A 237 -19.73 14.80 4.75
C LYS A 237 -19.88 13.28 4.79
N PRO A 238 -20.57 12.71 5.79
CA PRO A 238 -20.64 11.26 5.97
C PRO A 238 -21.20 10.47 4.78
N THR A 239 -22.06 11.10 3.98
CA THR A 239 -22.71 10.48 2.82
C THR A 239 -22.14 10.96 1.48
N ASP A 240 -21.11 11.80 1.51
CA ASP A 240 -20.56 12.37 0.28
C ASP A 240 -19.70 11.35 -0.47
N GLN A 241 -19.73 11.49 -1.78
CA GLN A 241 -18.78 10.86 -2.68
C GLN A 241 -18.07 11.95 -3.48
N LEU A 242 -16.77 12.07 -3.26
CA LEU A 242 -15.95 13.14 -3.80
C LEU A 242 -14.78 12.57 -4.58
N LEU A 243 -14.56 13.11 -5.77
CA LEU A 243 -13.35 12.88 -6.56
C LEU A 243 -12.55 14.17 -6.62
N PHE A 244 -11.36 14.15 -6.03
CA PHE A 244 -10.38 15.24 -6.09
C PHE A 244 -9.42 14.97 -7.24
N TYR A 245 -9.13 15.99 -8.04
CA TYR A 245 -8.26 15.86 -9.21
C TYR A 245 -6.88 16.49 -8.98
N SER A 246 -5.84 15.80 -9.46
CA SER A 246 -4.46 16.32 -9.50
C SER A 246 -3.93 16.84 -8.17
N GLY A 247 -4.27 16.18 -7.05
CA GLY A 247 -3.77 16.53 -5.73
C GLY A 247 -4.27 17.87 -5.19
N ARG A 248 -5.39 18.38 -5.71
CA ARG A 248 -5.96 19.69 -5.37
C ARG A 248 -7.36 19.58 -4.78
N VAL A 249 -7.60 20.17 -3.61
CA VAL A 249 -8.93 20.10 -2.96
C VAL A 249 -9.98 21.01 -3.61
N ASP A 250 -9.56 22.05 -4.35
CA ASP A 250 -10.46 22.95 -5.08
C ASP A 250 -10.96 22.35 -6.40
N LYS A 251 -10.26 21.34 -6.93
CA LYS A 251 -10.69 20.56 -8.10
C LYS A 251 -11.45 19.32 -7.66
N VAL A 252 -12.65 19.53 -7.10
CA VAL A 252 -13.50 18.45 -6.57
C VAL A 252 -14.79 18.28 -7.36
N GLN A 253 -15.15 17.03 -7.63
CA GLN A 253 -16.43 16.63 -8.23
C GLN A 253 -17.23 15.77 -7.25
N ARG A 254 -18.54 16.05 -7.13
CA ARG A 254 -19.48 15.30 -6.29
C ARG A 254 -20.25 14.25 -7.11
N GLY A 255 -20.51 13.09 -6.51
CA GLY A 255 -21.46 12.09 -7.01
C GLY A 255 -20.98 11.28 -8.22
N VAL A 256 -19.68 11.00 -8.30
CA VAL A 256 -19.06 10.19 -9.38
C VAL A 256 -19.33 8.70 -9.20
#